data_AF-A0A9D3B5W0-F1
#
_entry.id   AF-A0A9D3B5W0-F1
#
_cell.length_a   1.000
_cell.length_b   1.000
_cell.length_c   1.000
_cell.angle_alpha   90.00
_cell.angle_beta   90.00
_cell.angle_gamma   90.00
#
_symmetry.space_group_name_H-M   'P 1'
#
loop_
_entity.id
_entity.type
_entity.pdbx_description
1 polymer ?
#
loop_
_entity_poly.entity_id
_entity_poly.type
_entity_poly.pdbx_seq_one_letter_code
_entity_poly.pdbx_strand_id
1 'polypeptide(L)'
;MKNNIGIIINRLAVGFTFAFVYQIIVGIATSIFSLPLTGNIQDLVSGIEQYESEQGVLFITWWIISTIVITAVALLIVRYKKFISPYKGEKDIDIPPRITIVTAVIVGASISFLFFLLDLVIGIFIPPGSTTDVLAIYEAASIGDFTPLTLSVIFSIAAGFIVVGVASKAGKVKELTKDVGITNIADIAKIVKNIQKETKTSSDLVGLHPGALVHVGKQHVDKVTFEQIEFDEKTFIRREPTTVDECLNSKEKNTITWTNVVGLHESNVIEKIGEYYNLHILTRADIMNTELRPKIENYDDHLFVILKLPHVLKDSGRLFLEDISLVIGKNYVLSFQETEDDAFDSIRDRLEKSIGVIRSRKSDYLAYALADAIIDHFYVVLESIGITTENLEEELMDNPTPRTLQAIHMLKREMVALRKSIWPMREVIDGFERMDSQLIDESTRKYLRDVYNHTVQVMDNIEGLRDMIGGMLDTYLSSVSNKMNEVMKTLTVIASIFIPITFIAGIYGTNFTYIPELQWEGSYFVMLGVMVIIVAAMMIWFKSRKWV
;
A
#
# COMPACT_ATOMS: atom_id res chain seq x y z
N MET A 1 20.58 3.91 -8.71
CA MET A 1 20.16 3.97 -10.13
C MET A 1 20.92 3.03 -11.08
N LYS A 2 22.24 2.79 -10.91
CA LYS A 2 23.01 1.85 -11.76
C LYS A 2 22.37 0.44 -11.89
N ASN A 3 21.79 -0.09 -10.81
CA ASN A 3 21.18 -1.43 -10.82
C ASN A 3 19.89 -1.55 -11.64
N ASN A 4 19.01 -0.53 -11.69
CA ASN A 4 17.74 -0.64 -12.41
C ASN A 4 17.92 -0.61 -13.94
N ILE A 5 18.88 0.19 -14.43
CA ILE A 5 19.23 0.22 -15.85
C ILE A 5 19.88 -1.12 -16.25
N GLY A 6 20.77 -1.67 -15.42
CA GLY A 6 21.34 -3.01 -15.62
C GLY A 6 20.28 -4.11 -15.67
N ILE A 7 19.26 -4.06 -14.81
CA ILE A 7 18.12 -4.99 -14.80
C ILE A 7 17.28 -4.85 -16.09
N ILE A 8 17.00 -3.62 -16.54
CA ILE A 8 16.24 -3.38 -17.77
C ILE A 8 17.01 -3.86 -19.00
N ILE A 9 18.31 -3.57 -19.09
CA ILE A 9 19.18 -4.01 -20.20
C ILE A 9 19.30 -5.55 -20.21
N ASN A 10 19.44 -6.19 -19.05
CA ASN A 10 19.49 -7.65 -18.94
C ASN A 10 18.16 -8.30 -19.38
N ARG A 11 17.01 -7.72 -18.99
CA ARG A 11 15.68 -8.17 -19.43
C ARG A 11 15.47 -7.99 -20.93
N LEU A 12 15.92 -6.86 -21.49
CA LEU A 12 15.90 -6.61 -22.93
C LEU A 12 16.78 -7.61 -23.68
N ALA A 13 18.01 -7.87 -23.20
CA ALA A 13 18.91 -8.84 -23.84
C ALA A 13 18.33 -10.25 -23.87
N VAL A 14 17.69 -10.70 -22.77
CA VAL A 14 17.02 -12.01 -22.72
C VAL A 14 15.80 -12.04 -23.65
N GLY A 15 15.00 -10.97 -23.67
CA GLY A 15 13.83 -10.86 -24.56
C GLY A 15 14.22 -10.84 -26.05
N PHE A 16 15.25 -10.09 -26.42
CA PHE A 16 15.80 -10.07 -27.79
C PHE A 16 16.37 -11.43 -28.20
N THR A 17 17.09 -12.11 -27.31
CA THR A 17 17.63 -13.45 -27.60
C THR A 17 16.50 -14.46 -27.85
N PHE A 18 15.42 -14.41 -27.06
CA PHE A 18 14.24 -15.24 -27.28
C PHE A 18 13.56 -14.94 -28.61
N ALA A 19 13.30 -13.66 -28.91
CA ALA A 19 12.66 -13.24 -30.15
C ALA A 19 13.47 -13.63 -31.39
N PHE A 20 14.81 -13.51 -31.33
CA PHE A 20 15.70 -13.89 -32.41
C PHE A 20 15.72 -15.41 -32.67
N VAL A 21 15.83 -16.22 -31.62
CA VAL A 21 15.78 -17.69 -31.75
C VAL A 21 14.42 -18.16 -32.25
N TYR A 22 13.34 -17.53 -31.78
CA TYR A 22 11.98 -17.79 -32.25
C TYR A 22 11.85 -17.53 -33.75
N GLN A 23 12.29 -16.37 -34.24
CA GLN A 23 12.24 -16.03 -35.66
C GLN A 23 13.07 -16.98 -36.54
N ILE A 24 14.22 -17.46 -36.05
CA ILE A 24 15.03 -18.46 -36.77
C ILE A 24 14.28 -19.79 -36.89
N ILE A 25 13.68 -20.29 -35.81
CA ILE A 25 12.96 -21.57 -35.80
C ILE A 25 11.74 -21.52 -36.72
N VAL A 26 10.96 -20.45 -36.62
CA VAL A 26 9.78 -20.23 -37.47
C VAL A 26 10.18 -20.03 -38.94
N GLY A 27 11.26 -19.30 -39.21
CA GLY A 27 11.78 -19.10 -40.56
C GLY A 27 12.30 -20.39 -41.21
N ILE A 28 13.03 -21.23 -40.47
CA ILE A 28 13.49 -22.54 -40.94
C ILE A 28 12.30 -23.44 -41.28
N ALA A 29 11.29 -23.48 -40.43
CA ALA A 29 10.11 -24.31 -40.66
C ALA A 29 9.25 -23.82 -41.83
N THR A 30 9.05 -22.51 -41.93
CA THR A 30 8.40 -21.87 -43.09
C THR A 30 9.12 -22.26 -44.39
N SER A 31 10.46 -22.29 -44.36
CA SER A 31 11.27 -22.72 -45.51
C SER A 31 11.22 -24.22 -45.79
N ILE A 32 11.13 -25.08 -44.77
CA ILE A 32 11.09 -26.55 -44.93
C ILE A 32 9.73 -27.01 -45.44
N PHE A 33 8.65 -26.46 -44.89
CA PHE A 33 7.28 -26.86 -45.21
C PHE A 33 6.67 -26.03 -46.36
N SER A 34 7.37 -24.99 -46.84
CA SER A 34 6.91 -24.09 -47.90
C SER A 34 5.51 -23.50 -47.63
N LEU A 35 5.19 -23.29 -46.35
CA LEU A 35 3.93 -22.75 -45.85
C LEU A 35 4.25 -21.53 -44.96
N PRO A 36 3.44 -20.46 -44.98
CA PRO A 36 3.68 -19.26 -44.18
C PRO A 36 3.32 -19.51 -42.70
N LEU A 37 4.18 -20.28 -42.02
CA LEU A 37 3.98 -20.70 -40.64
C LEU A 37 4.37 -19.56 -39.69
N THR A 38 3.52 -19.30 -38.72
CA THR A 38 3.70 -18.17 -37.78
C THR A 38 4.10 -18.65 -36.38
N GLY A 39 3.85 -19.91 -36.03
CA GLY A 39 4.04 -20.46 -34.70
C GLY A 39 3.14 -19.82 -33.65
N ASN A 40 2.06 -19.17 -34.06
CA ASN A 40 1.05 -18.56 -33.21
C ASN A 40 -0.32 -19.23 -33.45
N ILE A 41 -1.37 -18.78 -32.77
CA ILE A 41 -2.69 -19.42 -32.85
C ILE A 41 -3.31 -19.44 -34.26
N GLN A 42 -2.87 -18.56 -35.18
CA GLN A 42 -3.32 -18.53 -36.58
C GLN A 42 -2.98 -19.83 -37.33
N ASP A 43 -1.86 -20.49 -37.01
CA ASP A 43 -1.52 -21.79 -37.59
C ASP A 43 -2.51 -22.87 -37.14
N LEU A 44 -2.94 -22.85 -35.87
CA LEU A 44 -3.94 -23.79 -35.38
C LEU A 44 -5.30 -23.58 -36.06
N VAL A 45 -5.73 -22.32 -36.18
CA VAL A 45 -7.01 -21.96 -36.81
C VAL A 45 -7.00 -22.34 -38.29
N SER A 46 -5.97 -21.94 -39.05
CA SER A 46 -5.81 -22.32 -40.46
C SER A 46 -5.77 -23.83 -40.64
N GLY A 47 -5.19 -24.55 -39.67
CA GLY A 47 -5.13 -26.00 -39.66
C GLY A 47 -6.47 -26.69 -39.40
N ILE A 48 -7.31 -26.13 -38.52
CA ILE A 48 -8.65 -26.62 -38.21
C ILE A 48 -9.63 -26.33 -39.35
N GLU A 49 -9.55 -25.15 -39.97
CA GLU A 49 -10.38 -24.79 -41.14
C GLU A 49 -10.09 -25.68 -42.34
N GLN A 50 -8.85 -26.17 -42.46
CA GLN A 50 -8.39 -27.03 -43.55
C GLN A 50 -8.14 -28.47 -43.09
N TYR A 51 -8.81 -28.94 -42.03
CA TYR A 51 -8.52 -30.23 -41.36
C TYR A 51 -8.59 -31.46 -42.28
N GLU A 52 -9.40 -31.40 -43.34
CA GLU A 52 -9.50 -32.48 -44.35
C GLU A 52 -8.35 -32.46 -45.37
N SER A 53 -7.53 -31.40 -45.39
CA SER A 53 -6.37 -31.26 -46.27
C SER A 53 -5.06 -31.63 -45.57
N GLU A 54 -4.11 -32.13 -46.36
CA GLU A 54 -2.77 -32.46 -45.86
C GLU A 54 -2.04 -31.22 -45.31
N GLN A 55 -2.34 -30.03 -45.84
CA GLN A 55 -1.81 -28.75 -45.35
C GLN A 55 -2.37 -28.38 -43.98
N GLY A 56 -3.67 -28.61 -43.73
CA GLY A 56 -4.30 -28.31 -42.44
C GLY A 56 -3.72 -29.17 -41.30
N VAL A 57 -3.46 -30.45 -41.57
CA VAL A 57 -2.78 -31.34 -40.61
C VAL A 57 -1.36 -30.84 -40.30
N LEU A 58 -0.63 -30.32 -41.29
CA LEU A 58 0.71 -29.73 -41.11
C LEU A 58 0.69 -28.45 -40.27
N PHE A 59 -0.32 -27.60 -40.46
CA PHE A 59 -0.53 -26.39 -39.66
C PHE A 59 -0.81 -26.71 -38.18
N ILE A 60 -1.69 -27.69 -37.89
CA ILE A 60 -1.97 -28.13 -36.51
C ILE A 60 -0.74 -28.78 -35.87
N THR A 61 -0.07 -29.67 -36.59
CA THR A 61 1.13 -30.35 -36.06
C THR A 61 2.28 -29.38 -35.84
N TRP A 62 2.49 -28.42 -36.74
CA TRP A 62 3.47 -27.35 -36.55
C TRP A 62 3.11 -26.46 -35.36
N TRP A 63 1.85 -26.12 -35.14
CA TRP A 63 1.42 -25.35 -33.98
C TRP A 63 1.72 -26.07 -32.66
N ILE A 64 1.46 -27.38 -32.58
CA ILE A 64 1.78 -28.20 -31.40
C ILE A 64 3.30 -28.26 -31.19
N ILE A 65 4.06 -28.55 -32.25
CA ILE A 65 5.51 -28.68 -32.21
C ILE A 65 6.17 -27.35 -31.84
N SER A 66 5.75 -26.26 -32.47
CA SER A 66 6.28 -24.91 -32.18
C SER A 66 5.97 -24.54 -30.74
N THR A 67 4.78 -24.78 -30.22
CA THR A 67 4.45 -24.52 -28.80
C THR A 67 5.37 -25.28 -27.85
N ILE A 68 5.66 -26.56 -28.13
CA ILE A 68 6.59 -27.38 -27.32
C ILE A 68 8.02 -26.86 -27.43
N VAL A 69 8.49 -26.56 -28.64
CA VAL A 69 9.85 -26.09 -28.92
C VAL A 69 10.09 -24.71 -28.33
N ILE A 70 9.14 -23.78 -28.48
CA ILE A 70 9.19 -22.43 -27.91
C ILE A 70 9.24 -22.49 -26.38
N THR A 71 8.41 -23.35 -25.79
CA THR A 71 8.41 -23.55 -24.34
C THR A 71 9.74 -24.15 -23.87
N ALA A 72 10.30 -25.12 -24.59
CA ALA A 72 11.60 -25.71 -24.28
C ALA A 72 12.75 -24.69 -24.43
N VAL A 73 12.74 -23.86 -25.47
CA VAL A 73 13.72 -22.79 -25.71
C VAL A 73 13.61 -21.70 -24.65
N ALA A 74 12.40 -21.27 -24.28
CA ALA A 74 12.19 -20.33 -23.18
C ALA A 74 12.75 -20.87 -21.87
N LEU A 75 12.50 -22.15 -21.57
CA LEU A 75 13.03 -22.82 -20.37
C LEU A 75 14.56 -22.96 -20.42
N LEU A 76 15.15 -23.24 -21.59
CA LEU A 76 16.60 -23.28 -21.77
C LEU A 76 17.22 -21.89 -21.59
N ILE A 77 16.64 -20.84 -22.16
CA ILE A 77 17.09 -19.45 -21.99
C ILE A 77 17.01 -19.04 -20.52
N VAL A 78 15.93 -19.40 -19.81
CA VAL A 78 15.80 -19.14 -18.36
C VAL A 78 16.81 -19.96 -17.56
N ARG A 79 17.08 -21.21 -17.94
CA ARG A 79 18.03 -22.11 -17.27
C ARG A 79 19.49 -21.69 -17.48
N TYR A 80 19.81 -21.17 -18.66
CA TYR A 80 21.16 -20.73 -19.05
C TYR A 80 21.31 -19.19 -19.06
N LYS A 81 20.37 -18.45 -18.47
CA LYS A 81 20.35 -16.96 -18.42
C LYS A 81 21.66 -16.33 -17.93
N LYS A 82 22.40 -17.03 -17.07
CA LYS A 82 23.70 -16.62 -16.53
C LYS A 82 24.78 -16.46 -17.61
N PHE A 83 24.60 -17.09 -18.77
CA PHE A 83 25.51 -17.00 -19.92
C PHE A 83 25.09 -15.95 -20.96
N ILE A 84 23.84 -15.46 -20.89
CA ILE A 84 23.25 -14.50 -21.84
C ILE A 84 23.36 -13.05 -21.30
N SER A 85 23.43 -12.89 -19.97
CA SER A 85 23.53 -11.57 -19.35
C SER A 85 24.87 -10.87 -19.66
N PRO A 86 24.85 -9.61 -20.16
CA PRO A 86 26.05 -8.79 -20.33
C PRO A 86 26.70 -8.35 -19.00
N TYR A 87 26.02 -8.58 -17.86
CA TYR A 87 26.47 -8.24 -16.50
C TYR A 87 26.85 -9.48 -15.68
N LYS A 88 27.47 -10.48 -16.31
CA LYS A 88 27.85 -11.75 -15.69
C LYS A 88 28.82 -11.55 -14.52
N GLY A 89 28.33 -11.67 -13.28
CA GLY A 89 29.14 -11.66 -12.05
C GLY A 89 28.84 -10.53 -11.05
N GLU A 90 27.93 -9.60 -11.35
CA GLU A 90 27.56 -8.51 -10.44
C GLU A 90 26.46 -8.93 -9.44
N LYS A 91 26.73 -8.78 -8.13
CA LYS A 91 25.90 -9.31 -7.02
C LYS A 91 24.47 -8.75 -6.96
N ASP A 92 24.22 -7.53 -7.45
CA ASP A 92 22.92 -6.85 -7.34
C ASP A 92 22.11 -6.79 -8.65
N ILE A 93 22.67 -7.28 -9.76
CA ILE A 93 22.02 -7.29 -11.08
C ILE A 93 21.52 -8.69 -11.46
N ASP A 94 21.97 -9.72 -10.73
CA ASP A 94 21.55 -11.12 -10.90
C ASP A 94 20.47 -11.55 -9.88
N ILE A 95 19.75 -10.61 -9.27
CA ILE A 95 18.62 -10.91 -8.37
C ILE A 95 17.31 -10.83 -9.18
N PRO A 96 16.76 -11.94 -9.68
CA PRO A 96 15.37 -11.93 -10.12
C PRO A 96 14.46 -11.90 -8.88
N PRO A 97 13.29 -11.26 -8.94
CA PRO A 97 12.21 -11.70 -8.07
C PRO A 97 11.99 -13.19 -8.32
N ARG A 98 11.79 -13.98 -7.25
CA ARG A 98 11.29 -15.35 -7.42
C ARG A 98 9.98 -15.21 -8.19
N ILE A 99 9.98 -15.55 -9.48
CA ILE A 99 8.74 -15.76 -10.22
C ILE A 99 8.13 -16.98 -9.56
N THR A 100 7.28 -16.75 -8.57
CA THR A 100 6.46 -17.80 -8.00
C THR A 100 5.59 -18.35 -9.11
N ILE A 101 5.23 -19.63 -9.00
CA ILE A 101 4.38 -20.32 -9.98
C ILE A 101 3.12 -19.50 -10.26
N VAL A 102 2.58 -18.85 -9.24
CA VAL A 102 1.46 -17.91 -9.30
C VAL A 102 1.75 -16.70 -10.21
N THR A 103 2.94 -16.11 -10.12
CA THR A 103 3.34 -14.97 -10.95
C THR A 103 3.51 -15.37 -12.41
N ALA A 104 4.05 -16.56 -12.69
CA ALA A 104 4.15 -17.08 -14.06
C ALA A 104 2.76 -17.36 -14.67
N VAL A 105 1.84 -17.90 -13.87
CA VAL A 105 0.44 -18.15 -14.26
C VAL A 105 -0.29 -16.85 -14.56
N ILE A 106 -0.15 -15.83 -13.70
CA ILE A 106 -0.79 -14.52 -13.91
C ILE A 106 -0.23 -13.83 -15.15
N VAL A 107 1.09 -13.87 -15.37
CA VAL A 107 1.72 -13.25 -16.54
C VAL A 107 1.31 -13.96 -17.83
N GLY A 108 1.28 -15.30 -17.85
CA GLY A 108 0.81 -16.06 -19.01
C GLY A 108 -0.66 -15.78 -19.35
N ALA A 109 -1.54 -15.79 -18.34
CA ALA A 109 -2.95 -15.47 -18.51
C ALA A 109 -3.17 -14.01 -18.97
N SER A 110 -2.39 -13.07 -18.43
CA SER A 110 -2.47 -11.65 -18.81
C SER A 110 -2.01 -11.42 -20.24
N ILE A 111 -0.96 -12.11 -20.69
CA ILE A 111 -0.46 -11.99 -22.07
C ILE A 111 -1.48 -12.57 -23.06
N SER A 112 -2.05 -13.75 -22.79
CA SER A 112 -3.13 -14.31 -23.64
C SER A 112 -4.36 -13.40 -23.68
N PHE A 113 -4.74 -12.78 -22.55
CA PHE A 113 -5.87 -11.85 -22.49
C PHE A 113 -5.59 -10.52 -23.21
N LEU A 114 -4.34 -10.04 -23.19
CA LEU A 114 -3.94 -8.83 -23.90
C LEU A 114 -3.96 -9.04 -25.42
N PHE A 115 -3.54 -10.21 -25.90
CA PHE A 115 -3.65 -10.57 -27.31
C PHE A 115 -5.12 -10.67 -27.76
N PHE A 116 -5.99 -11.24 -26.92
CA PHE A 116 -7.44 -11.25 -27.16
C PHE A 116 -8.06 -9.84 -27.26
N LEU A 117 -7.66 -8.90 -26.39
CA LEU A 117 -8.10 -7.51 -26.46
C LEU A 117 -7.54 -6.77 -27.67
N LEU A 118 -6.30 -7.04 -28.05
CA LEU A 118 -5.67 -6.44 -29.23
C LEU A 118 -6.40 -6.87 -30.52
N ASP A 119 -6.75 -8.15 -30.63
CA ASP A 119 -7.52 -8.69 -31.75
C ASP A 119 -8.95 -8.11 -31.81
N LEU A 120 -9.56 -7.86 -30.64
CA LEU A 120 -10.87 -7.21 -30.54
C LEU A 120 -10.86 -5.75 -31.01
N VAL A 121 -9.79 -5.01 -30.73
CA VAL A 121 -9.64 -3.60 -31.15
C VAL A 121 -9.26 -3.50 -32.63
N ILE A 122 -8.40 -4.38 -33.12
CA ILE A 122 -7.99 -4.42 -34.53
C ILE A 122 -9.19 -4.78 -35.42
N GLY A 123 -10.08 -5.68 -34.97
CA GLY A 123 -11.31 -6.04 -35.69
C GLY A 123 -12.31 -4.90 -35.92
N ILE A 124 -12.19 -3.77 -35.20
CA ILE A 124 -13.07 -2.59 -35.38
C ILE A 124 -12.68 -1.76 -36.62
N PHE A 125 -11.43 -1.86 -37.08
CA PHE A 125 -10.86 -0.95 -38.09
C PHE A 125 -10.60 -1.59 -39.46
N ILE A 126 -10.96 -2.86 -39.67
CA ILE A 126 -10.72 -3.59 -40.92
C ILE A 126 -12.00 -3.63 -41.78
N PRO A 127 -11.96 -3.22 -43.07
CA PRO A 127 -13.12 -3.23 -43.95
C PRO A 127 -13.58 -4.66 -44.33
N PRO A 128 -14.87 -4.85 -44.68
CA PRO A 128 -15.43 -6.18 -44.89
C PRO A 128 -14.90 -6.80 -46.18
N GLY A 129 -14.17 -7.92 -46.05
CA GLY A 129 -13.53 -8.63 -47.16
C GLY A 129 -12.33 -9.50 -46.75
N SER A 130 -11.81 -9.35 -45.53
CA SER A 130 -10.87 -10.31 -44.92
C SER A 130 -11.62 -11.25 -43.97
N THR A 131 -11.44 -12.55 -44.14
CA THR A 131 -11.92 -13.57 -43.20
C THR A 131 -11.10 -13.47 -41.90
N THR A 132 -11.66 -12.82 -40.89
CA THR A 132 -11.14 -12.83 -39.51
C THR A 132 -12.24 -13.28 -38.55
N ASP A 133 -11.85 -14.08 -37.56
CA ASP A 133 -12.64 -14.84 -36.56
C ASP A 133 -13.84 -14.12 -35.91
N VAL A 134 -13.82 -12.80 -35.84
CA VAL A 134 -14.80 -12.02 -35.08
C VAL A 134 -16.19 -12.03 -35.73
N LEU A 135 -16.27 -12.08 -37.07
CA LEU A 135 -17.55 -12.04 -37.77
C LEU A 135 -18.35 -13.33 -37.58
N ALA A 136 -17.68 -14.49 -37.57
CA ALA A 136 -18.33 -15.80 -37.42
C ALA A 136 -18.84 -16.06 -35.99
N ILE A 137 -18.08 -15.63 -34.97
CA ILE A 137 -18.51 -15.71 -33.56
C ILE A 137 -19.65 -14.71 -33.29
N TYR A 138 -19.59 -13.52 -33.88
CA TYR A 138 -20.64 -12.51 -33.76
C TYR A 138 -21.91 -12.91 -34.53
N GLU A 139 -21.80 -13.47 -35.75
CA GLU A 139 -22.93 -14.01 -36.50
C GLU A 139 -23.57 -15.19 -35.77
N ALA A 140 -22.78 -16.16 -35.30
CA ALA A 140 -23.32 -17.30 -34.52
C ALA A 140 -24.04 -16.83 -33.24
N ALA A 141 -23.44 -15.90 -32.48
CA ALA A 141 -24.07 -15.32 -31.30
C ALA A 141 -25.31 -14.48 -31.62
N SER A 142 -25.35 -13.81 -32.77
CA SER A 142 -26.53 -13.04 -33.23
C SER A 142 -27.73 -13.92 -33.60
N ILE A 143 -27.47 -15.20 -33.96
CA ILE A 143 -28.49 -16.21 -34.27
C ILE A 143 -28.79 -17.08 -33.02
N GLY A 144 -28.15 -16.80 -31.88
CA GLY A 144 -28.36 -17.48 -30.60
C GLY A 144 -27.52 -18.76 -30.40
N ASP A 145 -26.56 -19.05 -31.28
CA ASP A 145 -25.62 -20.15 -31.14
C ASP A 145 -24.34 -19.69 -30.44
N PHE A 146 -24.26 -19.97 -29.14
CA PHE A 146 -23.09 -19.65 -28.31
C PHE A 146 -22.05 -20.77 -28.26
N THR A 147 -22.22 -21.85 -29.04
CA THR A 147 -21.31 -22.99 -29.05
C THR A 147 -19.87 -22.60 -29.40
N PRO A 148 -19.59 -21.73 -30.39
CA PRO A 148 -18.23 -21.30 -30.73
C PRO A 148 -17.56 -20.51 -29.60
N LEU A 149 -18.32 -19.63 -28.93
CA LEU A 149 -17.86 -18.87 -27.77
C LEU A 149 -17.54 -19.78 -26.58
N THR A 150 -18.40 -20.76 -26.34
CA THR A 150 -18.24 -21.74 -25.25
C THR A 150 -17.03 -22.64 -25.50
N LEU A 151 -16.81 -23.08 -26.74
CA LEU A 151 -15.63 -23.84 -27.14
C LEU A 151 -14.35 -23.02 -26.93
N SER A 152 -14.33 -21.75 -27.35
CA SER A 152 -13.17 -20.87 -27.21
C SER A 152 -12.76 -20.65 -25.74
N VAL A 153 -13.74 -20.54 -24.85
CA VAL A 153 -13.50 -20.40 -23.40
C VAL A 153 -12.96 -21.71 -22.81
N ILE A 154 -13.55 -22.85 -23.17
CA ILE A 154 -13.10 -24.17 -22.70
C ILE A 154 -11.68 -24.48 -23.20
N PHE A 155 -11.35 -24.16 -24.45
CA PHE A 155 -10.02 -24.37 -25.02
C PHE A 155 -8.97 -23.43 -24.39
N SER A 156 -9.31 -22.18 -24.09
CA SER A 156 -8.42 -21.27 -23.34
C SER A 156 -8.11 -21.80 -21.93
N ILE A 157 -9.11 -22.38 -21.26
CA ILE A 157 -8.93 -23.01 -19.94
C ILE A 157 -8.06 -24.27 -20.06
N ALA A 158 -8.32 -25.13 -21.05
CA ALA A 158 -7.56 -26.36 -21.28
C ALA A 158 -6.09 -26.09 -21.65
N ALA A 159 -5.82 -25.08 -22.49
CA ALA A 159 -4.47 -24.65 -22.83
C ALA A 159 -3.71 -24.15 -21.58
N GLY A 160 -4.39 -23.41 -20.69
CA GLY A 160 -3.85 -23.04 -19.38
C GLY A 160 -3.47 -24.24 -18.51
N PHE A 161 -4.31 -25.29 -18.48
CA PHE A 161 -4.04 -26.52 -17.74
C PHE A 161 -2.90 -27.36 -18.33
N ILE A 162 -2.77 -27.43 -19.67
CA ILE A 162 -1.68 -28.15 -20.33
C ILE A 162 -0.33 -27.46 -20.06
N VAL A 163 -0.29 -26.13 -20.09
CA VAL A 163 0.90 -25.33 -19.71
C VAL A 163 1.29 -25.59 -18.24
N VAL A 164 0.31 -25.71 -17.35
CA VAL A 164 0.52 -26.06 -15.93
C VAL A 164 0.99 -27.51 -15.74
N GLY A 165 0.45 -28.45 -16.52
CA GLY A 165 0.79 -29.88 -16.46
C GLY A 165 2.20 -30.21 -16.96
N VAL A 166 2.69 -29.49 -17.98
CA VAL A 166 4.04 -29.68 -18.53
C VAL A 166 5.11 -29.01 -17.67
N ALA A 167 4.79 -27.91 -16.97
CA ALA A 167 5.70 -27.23 -16.04
C ALA A 167 5.87 -27.97 -14.70
N SER A 168 4.87 -28.73 -14.29
CA SER A 168 4.88 -29.52 -13.05
C SER A 168 5.38 -30.94 -13.32
N LYS A 169 6.65 -31.24 -12.99
CA LYS A 169 7.08 -32.63 -12.77
C LYS A 169 6.07 -33.29 -11.82
N ALA A 170 5.35 -34.31 -12.31
CA ALA A 170 4.12 -34.88 -11.77
C ALA A 170 4.18 -35.54 -10.37
N GLY A 171 5.16 -35.22 -9.52
CA GLY A 171 5.32 -35.77 -8.18
C GLY A 171 4.81 -34.90 -7.03
N LYS A 172 4.84 -33.57 -7.15
CA LYS A 172 4.66 -32.66 -5.98
C LYS A 172 3.27 -32.02 -5.84
N VAL A 173 2.42 -32.10 -6.85
CA VAL A 173 1.05 -31.57 -6.80
C VAL A 173 0.17 -32.40 -5.84
N LYS A 174 0.43 -33.70 -5.70
CA LYS A 174 -0.33 -34.61 -4.81
C LYS A 174 0.00 -34.42 -3.32
N GLU A 175 1.17 -33.86 -3.03
CA GLU A 175 1.68 -33.61 -1.67
C GLU A 175 1.22 -32.22 -1.18
N LEU A 176 1.26 -31.20 -2.04
CA LEU A 176 0.81 -29.85 -1.73
C LEU A 176 -0.71 -29.68 -1.55
N THR A 177 -1.53 -30.59 -2.06
CA THR A 177 -2.98 -30.59 -1.78
C THR A 177 -3.33 -31.13 -0.40
N LYS A 178 -2.40 -31.85 0.26
CA LYS A 178 -2.64 -32.45 1.59
C LYS A 178 -2.39 -31.46 2.72
N ASP A 179 -1.46 -30.52 2.53
CA ASP A 179 -1.08 -29.53 3.55
C ASP A 179 -1.86 -28.20 3.46
N VAL A 180 -2.65 -27.99 2.40
CA VAL A 180 -3.39 -26.74 2.20
C VAL A 180 -4.86 -26.82 2.62
N GLY A 181 -5.42 -28.02 2.85
CA GLY A 181 -6.71 -28.16 3.55
C GLY A 181 -7.91 -27.37 2.95
N ILE A 182 -7.87 -27.01 1.67
CA ILE A 182 -8.97 -26.33 0.98
C ILE A 182 -9.59 -27.35 0.02
N THR A 183 -10.68 -27.98 0.46
CA THR A 183 -11.48 -28.88 -0.39
C THR A 183 -12.79 -28.25 -0.82
N ASN A 184 -13.16 -27.06 -0.32
CA ASN A 184 -14.43 -26.43 -0.69
C ASN A 184 -14.40 -24.88 -0.67
N ILE A 185 -15.17 -24.25 -1.55
CA ILE A 185 -15.35 -22.77 -1.64
C ILE A 185 -15.94 -22.20 -0.33
N ALA A 186 -16.63 -23.04 0.45
CA ALA A 186 -17.12 -22.71 1.78
C ALA A 186 -16.00 -22.37 2.80
N ASP A 187 -14.79 -22.90 2.61
CA ASP A 187 -13.65 -22.62 3.49
C ASP A 187 -13.03 -21.26 3.18
N ILE A 188 -13.10 -20.81 1.91
CA ILE A 188 -12.76 -19.43 1.51
C ILE A 188 -13.77 -18.45 2.09
N ALA A 189 -15.07 -18.81 2.10
CA ALA A 189 -16.09 -18.00 2.77
C ALA A 189 -15.88 -17.92 4.29
N LYS A 190 -15.36 -18.97 4.93
CA LYS A 190 -14.97 -18.99 6.35
C LYS A 190 -13.72 -18.15 6.64
N ILE A 191 -12.73 -18.19 5.75
CA ILE A 191 -11.51 -17.36 5.84
C ILE A 191 -11.84 -15.87 5.62
N VAL A 192 -12.73 -15.57 4.66
CA VAL A 192 -13.26 -14.22 4.45
C VAL A 192 -14.11 -13.78 5.65
N LYS A 193 -14.92 -14.67 6.24
CA LYS A 193 -15.65 -14.40 7.50
C LYS A 193 -14.74 -14.16 8.71
N ASN A 194 -13.62 -14.87 8.81
CA ASN A 194 -12.65 -14.66 9.89
C ASN A 194 -11.81 -13.38 9.69
N ILE A 195 -11.65 -12.92 8.45
CA ILE A 195 -11.03 -11.62 8.12
C ILE A 195 -12.04 -10.47 8.27
N GLN A 196 -13.35 -10.75 8.17
CA GLN A 196 -14.46 -9.84 8.44
C GLN A 196 -15.10 -10.14 9.81
N LYS A 197 -14.42 -9.84 10.92
CA LYS A 197 -15.20 -9.34 12.08
C LYS A 197 -15.84 -8.04 11.60
N GLU A 198 -17.14 -8.04 11.29
CA GLU A 198 -17.89 -6.90 10.76
C GLU A 198 -17.60 -5.66 11.61
N THR A 199 -16.77 -4.75 11.08
CA THR A 199 -16.55 -3.43 11.69
C THR A 199 -17.83 -2.66 11.48
N LYS A 200 -18.62 -2.46 12.54
CA LYS A 200 -19.80 -1.62 12.48
C LYS A 200 -19.37 -0.16 12.44
N THR A 201 -20.11 0.63 11.71
CA THR A 201 -19.88 2.05 11.45
C THR A 201 -21.02 2.88 12.02
N SER A 202 -20.82 4.20 12.16
CA SER A 202 -21.90 5.09 12.61
C SER A 202 -23.16 5.02 11.71
N SER A 203 -23.04 4.65 10.43
CA SER A 203 -24.20 4.44 9.56
C SER A 203 -25.07 3.25 9.95
N ASP A 204 -24.50 2.25 10.62
CA ASP A 204 -25.24 1.07 11.08
C ASP A 204 -26.12 1.37 12.31
N LEU A 205 -25.93 2.54 12.94
CA LEU A 205 -26.79 3.04 14.02
C LEU A 205 -28.09 3.68 13.51
N VAL A 206 -28.21 3.96 12.21
CA VAL A 206 -29.36 4.66 11.64
C VAL A 206 -30.63 3.82 11.80
N GLY A 207 -31.63 4.37 12.48
CA GLY A 207 -32.93 3.73 12.72
C GLY A 207 -33.01 2.96 14.05
N LEU A 208 -31.92 2.88 14.82
CA LEU A 208 -31.97 2.36 16.18
C LEU A 208 -32.55 3.40 17.16
N HIS A 209 -33.05 2.92 18.30
CA HIS A 209 -33.52 3.81 19.37
C HIS A 209 -32.33 4.54 20.02
N PRO A 210 -32.50 5.79 20.48
CA PRO A 210 -31.46 6.49 21.24
C PRO A 210 -31.00 5.66 22.45
N GLY A 211 -29.70 5.45 22.58
CA GLY A 211 -29.13 4.65 23.66
C GLY A 211 -28.87 3.18 23.35
N ALA A 212 -29.11 2.73 22.10
CA ALA A 212 -28.78 1.36 21.69
C ALA A 212 -27.28 1.06 21.88
N LEU A 213 -26.97 0.02 22.64
CA LEU A 213 -25.60 -0.42 22.95
C LEU A 213 -25.03 -1.26 21.80
N VAL A 214 -24.42 -0.57 20.83
CA VAL A 214 -23.77 -1.19 19.67
C VAL A 214 -22.33 -0.71 19.60
N HIS A 215 -21.38 -1.64 19.61
CA HIS A 215 -19.99 -1.31 19.40
C HIS A 215 -19.79 -0.86 17.94
N VAL A 216 -19.40 0.40 17.77
CA VAL A 216 -18.97 0.99 16.50
C VAL A 216 -17.45 1.10 16.55
N GLY A 217 -16.79 0.66 15.48
CA GLY A 217 -15.34 0.55 15.43
C GLY A 217 -14.85 -0.88 15.27
N LYS A 218 -13.52 -1.03 15.25
CA LYS A 218 -12.88 -2.35 15.17
C LYS A 218 -12.72 -2.92 16.56
N GLN A 219 -13.01 -4.21 16.69
CA GLN A 219 -12.62 -4.94 17.89
C GLN A 219 -11.10 -5.15 17.90
N HIS A 220 -10.43 -4.56 18.88
CA HIS A 220 -8.97 -4.65 19.02
C HIS A 220 -8.51 -5.75 19.99
N VAL A 221 -9.33 -6.11 20.98
CA VAL A 221 -9.04 -7.15 21.98
C VAL A 221 -10.10 -8.25 21.94
N ASP A 222 -9.71 -9.50 22.22
CA ASP A 222 -10.64 -10.64 22.19
C ASP A 222 -11.53 -10.73 23.44
N LYS A 223 -11.02 -10.28 24.60
CA LYS A 223 -11.72 -10.32 25.88
C LYS A 223 -11.64 -8.96 26.55
N VAL A 224 -12.70 -8.62 27.28
CA VAL A 224 -12.67 -7.43 28.14
C VAL A 224 -11.83 -7.72 29.38
N THR A 225 -10.89 -6.85 29.70
CA THR A 225 -10.07 -6.93 30.91
C THR A 225 -10.34 -5.75 31.83
N PHE A 226 -10.17 -5.99 33.14
CA PHE A 226 -10.41 -4.99 34.18
C PHE A 226 -9.16 -4.85 35.03
N GLU A 227 -8.79 -3.61 35.29
CA GLU A 227 -7.80 -3.25 36.28
C GLU A 227 -8.43 -2.26 37.24
N GLN A 228 -8.23 -2.47 38.54
CA GLN A 228 -8.74 -1.58 39.57
C GLN A 228 -7.62 -1.20 40.54
N ILE A 229 -7.44 0.10 40.72
CA ILE A 229 -6.46 0.68 41.64
C ILE A 229 -7.24 1.49 42.67
N GLU A 230 -7.15 1.09 43.92
CA GLU A 230 -7.68 1.81 45.07
C GLU A 230 -6.54 2.43 45.86
N PHE A 231 -6.68 3.71 46.18
CA PHE A 231 -5.64 4.41 46.93
C PHE A 231 -6.18 5.50 47.84
N ASP A 232 -5.40 5.76 48.87
CA ASP A 232 -5.40 6.98 49.66
C ASP A 232 -3.94 7.41 49.90
N GLU A 233 -3.73 8.38 50.78
CA GLU A 233 -2.39 8.91 51.13
C GLU A 233 -1.41 7.84 51.65
N LYS A 234 -1.91 6.74 52.23
CA LYS A 234 -1.13 5.67 52.88
C LYS A 234 -1.27 4.31 52.22
N THR A 235 -2.47 3.97 51.76
CA THR A 235 -2.84 2.65 51.24
C THR A 235 -2.94 2.65 49.73
N PHE A 236 -2.43 1.59 49.10
CA PHE A 236 -2.50 1.36 47.66
C PHE A 236 -2.78 -0.12 47.46
N ILE A 237 -3.82 -0.39 46.68
CA ILE A 237 -4.28 -1.75 46.39
C ILE A 237 -4.55 -1.81 44.89
N ARG A 238 -3.83 -2.68 44.19
CA ARG A 238 -4.08 -3.00 42.78
C ARG A 238 -4.72 -4.38 42.69
N ARG A 239 -5.80 -4.48 41.92
CA ARG A 239 -6.55 -5.72 41.65
C ARG A 239 -6.80 -5.83 40.15
N GLU A 240 -6.88 -7.05 39.66
CA GLU A 240 -7.25 -7.37 38.27
C GLU A 240 -8.51 -8.26 38.30
N PRO A 241 -9.71 -7.66 38.47
CA PRO A 241 -10.94 -8.43 38.51
C PRO A 241 -11.17 -9.21 37.23
N THR A 242 -11.68 -10.43 37.34
CA THR A 242 -11.97 -11.26 36.16
C THR A 242 -13.38 -11.04 35.62
N THR A 243 -14.26 -10.50 36.45
CA THR A 243 -15.66 -10.23 36.10
C THR A 243 -16.08 -8.82 36.50
N VAL A 244 -17.10 -8.32 35.80
CA VAL A 244 -17.72 -7.02 36.12
C VAL A 244 -18.24 -7.01 37.55
N ASP A 245 -18.87 -8.10 37.99
CA ASP A 245 -19.46 -8.18 39.33
C ASP A 245 -18.39 -8.15 40.44
N GLU A 246 -17.21 -8.73 40.22
CA GLU A 246 -16.05 -8.57 41.13
C GLU A 246 -15.57 -7.12 41.20
N CYS A 247 -15.51 -6.44 40.05
CA CYS A 247 -15.08 -5.04 39.96
C CYS A 247 -16.03 -4.07 40.68
N LEU A 248 -17.33 -4.36 40.73
CA LEU A 248 -18.34 -3.50 41.35
C LEU A 248 -18.45 -3.71 42.88
N ASN A 249 -18.07 -4.88 43.38
CA ASN A 249 -18.23 -5.25 44.80
C ASN A 249 -17.01 -4.93 45.69
N SER A 250 -15.88 -4.54 45.09
CA SER A 250 -14.57 -4.45 45.74
C SER A 250 -14.28 -3.14 46.49
N LYS A 251 -15.20 -2.17 46.49
CA LYS A 251 -14.93 -0.81 46.99
C LYS A 251 -14.73 -0.73 48.50
N GLU A 252 -13.54 -0.32 48.91
CA GLU A 252 -13.26 0.19 50.26
C GLU A 252 -13.96 1.55 50.50
N LYS A 253 -14.42 1.79 51.73
CA LYS A 253 -14.99 3.09 52.10
C LYS A 253 -13.87 4.12 52.32
N ASN A 254 -14.02 5.31 51.70
CA ASN A 254 -13.12 6.47 51.82
C ASN A 254 -11.79 6.43 51.03
N THR A 255 -11.63 5.52 50.07
CA THR A 255 -10.51 5.56 49.11
C THR A 255 -10.97 6.14 47.77
N ILE A 256 -10.01 6.48 46.90
CA ILE A 256 -10.26 6.81 45.50
C ILE A 256 -10.06 5.53 44.69
N THR A 257 -11.03 5.21 43.84
CA THR A 257 -11.00 4.03 42.98
C THR A 257 -10.81 4.43 41.53
N TRP A 258 -9.73 4.01 40.90
CA TRP A 258 -9.57 4.03 39.45
C TRP A 258 -9.90 2.65 38.91
N THR A 259 -10.86 2.57 38.00
CA THR A 259 -11.16 1.33 37.25
C THR A 259 -10.86 1.55 35.77
N ASN A 260 -9.92 0.79 35.23
CA ASN A 260 -9.62 0.74 33.82
C ASN A 260 -10.29 -0.49 33.18
N VAL A 261 -11.03 -0.26 32.11
CA VAL A 261 -11.75 -1.29 31.34
C VAL A 261 -11.20 -1.27 29.92
N VAL A 262 -10.60 -2.38 29.49
CA VAL A 262 -10.06 -2.52 28.13
C VAL A 262 -10.95 -3.48 27.34
N GLY A 263 -11.46 -3.02 26.20
CA GLY A 263 -12.38 -3.75 25.34
C GLY A 263 -13.83 -3.27 25.48
N LEU A 264 -14.33 -2.63 24.42
CA LEU A 264 -15.65 -1.98 24.40
C LEU A 264 -16.72 -2.80 23.66
N HIS A 265 -16.37 -3.98 23.17
CA HIS A 265 -17.21 -4.80 22.30
C HIS A 265 -18.33 -5.55 23.03
N GLU A 266 -18.24 -5.72 24.36
CA GLU A 266 -19.25 -6.43 25.16
C GLU A 266 -20.27 -5.48 25.80
N SER A 267 -21.46 -5.36 25.19
CA SER A 267 -22.53 -4.46 25.66
C SER A 267 -22.96 -4.71 27.10
N ASN A 268 -23.03 -5.98 27.54
CA ASN A 268 -23.44 -6.36 28.90
C ASN A 268 -22.49 -5.78 29.98
N VAL A 269 -21.19 -5.66 29.67
CA VAL A 269 -20.22 -5.06 30.59
C VAL A 269 -20.52 -3.58 30.79
N ILE A 270 -20.67 -2.84 29.70
CA ILE A 270 -20.94 -1.41 29.71
C ILE A 270 -22.32 -1.12 30.34
N GLU A 271 -23.31 -1.97 30.08
CA GLU A 271 -24.64 -1.89 30.68
C GLU A 271 -24.59 -2.01 32.20
N LYS A 272 -23.96 -3.08 32.73
CA LYS A 272 -23.81 -3.32 34.18
C LYS A 272 -23.05 -2.20 34.89
N ILE A 273 -21.94 -1.74 34.32
CA ILE A 273 -21.18 -0.61 34.87
C ILE A 273 -22.05 0.65 34.84
N GLY A 274 -22.73 0.89 33.73
CA GLY A 274 -23.64 2.02 33.56
C GLY A 274 -24.78 2.06 34.58
N GLU A 275 -25.39 0.91 34.88
CA GLU A 275 -26.45 0.81 35.90
C GLU A 275 -25.91 1.07 37.31
N TYR A 276 -24.77 0.48 37.66
CA TYR A 276 -24.19 0.63 38.99
C TYR A 276 -23.77 2.07 39.30
N TYR A 277 -23.17 2.75 38.32
CA TYR A 277 -22.70 4.13 38.46
C TYR A 277 -23.75 5.17 38.05
N ASN A 278 -24.99 4.75 37.74
CA ASN A 278 -26.08 5.60 37.28
C ASN A 278 -25.70 6.49 36.06
N LEU A 279 -24.96 5.91 35.11
CA LEU A 279 -24.58 6.59 33.87
C LEU A 279 -25.80 6.73 32.96
N HIS A 280 -25.95 7.90 32.34
CA HIS A 280 -27.05 8.13 31.41
C HIS A 280 -26.96 7.16 30.21
N ILE A 281 -28.10 6.74 29.66
CA ILE A 281 -28.15 5.72 28.59
C ILE A 281 -27.36 6.19 27.35
N LEU A 282 -27.40 7.50 27.07
CA LEU A 282 -26.60 8.09 25.98
C LEU A 282 -25.09 8.00 26.25
N THR A 283 -24.64 8.23 27.49
CA THR A 283 -23.24 8.06 27.88
C THR A 283 -22.75 6.63 27.64
N ARG A 284 -23.57 5.63 27.97
CA ARG A 284 -23.24 4.21 27.74
C ARG A 284 -23.11 3.89 26.26
N ALA A 285 -24.02 4.42 25.44
CA ALA A 285 -23.97 4.26 23.98
C ALA A 285 -22.75 4.98 23.38
N ASP A 286 -22.41 6.16 23.89
CA ASP A 286 -21.24 6.92 23.46
C ASP A 286 -19.93 6.21 23.79
N ILE A 287 -19.82 5.56 24.96
CA ILE A 287 -18.65 4.74 25.32
C ILE A 287 -18.42 3.62 24.28
N MET A 288 -19.48 3.05 23.71
CA MET A 288 -19.36 1.98 22.71
C MET A 288 -19.09 2.49 21.29
N ASN A 289 -19.16 3.81 21.06
CA ASN A 289 -18.96 4.42 19.75
C ASN A 289 -17.58 5.10 19.65
N THR A 290 -16.64 4.44 18.96
CA THR A 290 -15.25 4.91 18.85
C THR A 290 -15.00 5.87 17.68
N GLU A 291 -16.07 6.33 17.02
CA GLU A 291 -16.01 7.34 15.95
C GLU A 291 -16.39 8.75 16.44
N LEU A 292 -16.58 8.93 17.76
CA LEU A 292 -17.02 10.21 18.32
C LEU A 292 -15.89 11.24 18.35
N ARG A 293 -16.27 12.52 18.39
CA ARG A 293 -15.30 13.60 18.62
C ARG A 293 -15.05 13.76 20.12
N PRO A 294 -13.86 14.23 20.51
CA PRO A 294 -13.61 14.63 21.89
C PRO A 294 -14.69 15.58 22.38
N LYS A 295 -15.22 15.31 23.56
CA LYS A 295 -16.27 16.11 24.20
C LYS A 295 -16.20 15.99 25.71
N ILE A 296 -16.81 16.95 26.39
CA ILE A 296 -17.02 16.94 27.84
C ILE A 296 -18.48 17.26 28.14
N GLU A 297 -19.07 16.47 29.03
CA GLU A 297 -20.44 16.61 29.47
C GLU A 297 -20.49 16.59 30.99
N ASN A 298 -21.25 17.54 31.56
CA ASN A 298 -21.46 17.63 33.01
C ASN A 298 -22.82 17.03 33.35
N TYR A 299 -22.81 15.98 34.18
CA TYR A 299 -24.00 15.43 34.81
C TYR A 299 -23.99 15.76 36.30
N ASP A 300 -25.13 15.65 36.97
CA ASP A 300 -25.26 16.03 38.38
C ASP A 300 -24.27 15.28 39.31
N ASP A 301 -24.01 13.99 39.03
CA ASP A 301 -23.19 13.12 39.87
C ASP A 301 -21.78 12.83 39.32
N HIS A 302 -21.55 13.08 38.03
CA HIS A 302 -20.30 12.74 37.36
C HIS A 302 -20.01 13.62 36.13
N LEU A 303 -18.74 13.69 35.74
CA LEU A 303 -18.32 14.24 34.46
C LEU A 303 -18.07 13.10 33.48
N PHE A 304 -18.43 13.29 32.22
CA PHE A 304 -18.09 12.39 31.13
C PHE A 304 -17.18 13.11 30.14
N VAL A 305 -16.03 12.51 29.83
CA VAL A 305 -15.02 13.08 28.94
C VAL A 305 -14.62 12.05 27.91
N ILE A 306 -14.57 12.42 26.63
CA ILE A 306 -13.98 11.61 25.56
C ILE A 306 -12.74 12.33 25.05
N LEU A 307 -11.62 11.62 25.00
CA LEU A 307 -10.33 12.08 24.46
C LEU A 307 -9.84 11.10 23.40
N LYS A 308 -8.85 11.51 22.60
CA LYS A 308 -8.21 10.65 21.60
C LYS A 308 -6.76 10.41 21.98
N LEU A 309 -6.36 9.14 22.11
CA LEU A 309 -4.98 8.74 22.35
C LEU A 309 -4.33 8.33 21.02
N PRO A 310 -3.26 9.01 20.57
CA PRO A 310 -2.59 8.64 19.34
C PRO A 310 -1.56 7.54 19.57
N HIS A 311 -1.60 6.53 18.69
CA HIS A 311 -0.73 5.37 18.67
C HIS A 311 0.00 5.26 17.34
N VAL A 312 1.24 4.76 17.37
CA VAL A 312 1.95 4.33 16.17
C VAL A 312 1.98 2.81 16.15
N LEU A 313 1.23 2.21 15.22
CA LEU A 313 1.15 0.75 15.10
C LEU A 313 2.51 0.16 14.73
N LYS A 314 3.12 -0.62 15.63
CA LYS A 314 4.47 -1.22 15.48
C LYS A 314 4.66 -1.96 14.15
N ASP A 315 3.63 -2.64 13.65
CA ASP A 315 3.71 -3.46 12.44
C ASP A 315 3.70 -2.65 11.13
N SER A 316 3.00 -1.50 11.13
CA SER A 316 2.74 -0.74 9.90
C SER A 316 3.30 0.68 9.91
N GLY A 317 3.76 1.16 11.06
CA GLY A 317 4.17 2.54 11.29
C GLY A 317 3.04 3.55 11.13
N ARG A 318 1.78 3.11 11.08
CA ARG A 318 0.63 3.99 10.83
C ARG A 318 0.09 4.57 12.12
N LEU A 319 -0.37 5.81 12.02
CA LEU A 319 -1.15 6.45 13.06
C LEU A 319 -2.49 5.73 13.27
N PHE A 320 -2.78 5.40 14.51
CA PHE A 320 -4.08 4.97 15.02
C PHE A 320 -4.52 5.95 16.10
N LEU A 321 -5.79 6.34 16.13
CA LEU A 321 -6.35 7.21 17.16
C LEU A 321 -7.39 6.38 17.91
N GLU A 322 -7.10 6.10 19.18
CA GLU A 322 -7.99 5.38 20.08
C GLU A 322 -8.87 6.33 20.87
N ASP A 323 -10.10 5.91 21.16
CA ASP A 323 -11.04 6.66 22.00
C ASP A 323 -10.88 6.26 23.46
N ILE A 324 -10.52 7.24 24.27
CA ILE A 324 -10.46 7.06 25.72
C ILE A 324 -11.64 7.81 26.32
N SER A 325 -12.57 7.05 26.88
CA SER A 325 -13.70 7.61 27.63
C SER A 325 -13.41 7.60 29.13
N LEU A 326 -13.54 8.75 29.78
CA LEU A 326 -13.37 8.92 31.21
C LEU A 326 -14.71 9.30 31.86
N VAL A 327 -15.05 8.61 32.95
CA VAL A 327 -16.16 8.99 33.83
C VAL A 327 -15.59 9.35 35.20
N ILE A 328 -15.82 10.58 35.62
CA ILE A 328 -15.20 11.16 36.81
C ILE A 328 -16.30 11.44 37.82
N GLY A 329 -16.32 10.69 38.92
CA GLY A 329 -17.21 10.94 40.05
C GLY A 329 -16.44 11.42 41.27
N LYS A 330 -17.13 11.59 42.41
CA LYS A 330 -16.57 12.18 43.63
C LYS A 330 -15.33 11.45 44.19
N ASN A 331 -15.33 10.12 44.15
CA ASN A 331 -14.25 9.26 44.68
C ASN A 331 -13.87 8.15 43.69
N TYR A 332 -14.18 8.31 42.40
CA TYR A 332 -13.85 7.30 41.40
C TYR A 332 -13.54 7.92 40.04
N VAL A 333 -12.72 7.23 39.27
CA VAL A 333 -12.50 7.49 37.85
C VAL A 333 -12.64 6.16 37.11
N LEU A 334 -13.47 6.12 36.08
CA LEU A 334 -13.55 5.00 35.15
C LEU A 334 -12.85 5.41 33.86
N SER A 335 -11.96 4.58 33.35
CA SER A 335 -11.40 4.72 32.00
C SER A 335 -11.82 3.53 31.14
N PHE A 336 -12.28 3.81 29.93
CA PHE A 336 -12.67 2.82 28.94
C PHE A 336 -11.75 2.97 27.73
N GLN A 337 -11.12 1.86 27.33
CA GLN A 337 -10.12 1.79 26.27
C GLN A 337 -10.49 0.70 25.25
N GLU A 338 -10.00 0.83 24.02
CA GLU A 338 -10.17 -0.15 22.95
C GLU A 338 -9.06 -1.20 22.95
N THR A 339 -7.84 -0.80 23.31
CA THR A 339 -6.59 -1.57 23.20
C THR A 339 -5.86 -1.68 24.54
N GLU A 340 -4.95 -2.65 24.66
CA GLU A 340 -4.13 -2.83 25.88
C GLU A 340 -2.94 -1.86 25.98
N ASP A 341 -2.58 -1.17 24.89
CA ASP A 341 -1.47 -0.22 24.85
C ASP A 341 -2.01 1.14 25.30
N ASP A 342 -1.59 1.65 26.47
CA ASP A 342 -2.09 2.91 27.01
C ASP A 342 -0.97 3.86 27.47
N ALA A 343 -1.35 5.10 27.78
CA ALA A 343 -0.45 6.15 28.23
C ALA A 343 -0.25 6.20 29.76
N PHE A 344 -0.82 5.25 30.51
CA PHE A 344 -1.08 5.44 31.94
C PHE A 344 -0.10 4.73 32.87
N ASP A 345 0.89 4.02 32.34
CA ASP A 345 1.89 3.31 33.15
C ASP A 345 2.65 4.24 34.11
N SER A 346 2.99 5.45 33.67
CA SER A 346 3.64 6.45 34.52
C SER A 346 2.77 6.85 35.72
N ILE A 347 1.44 6.83 35.56
CA ILE A 347 0.47 7.16 36.60
C ILE A 347 0.34 5.99 37.57
N ARG A 348 0.26 4.75 37.05
CA ARG A 348 0.29 3.52 37.86
C ARG A 348 1.52 3.51 38.77
N ASP A 349 2.69 3.77 38.20
CA ASP A 349 3.97 3.84 38.91
C ASP A 349 3.97 4.90 40.01
N ARG A 350 3.44 6.10 39.72
CA ARG A 350 3.36 7.20 40.69
C ARG A 350 2.41 6.88 41.84
N LEU A 351 1.30 6.18 41.58
CA LEU A 351 0.37 5.72 42.61
C LEU A 351 0.99 4.62 43.48
N GLU A 352 1.63 3.62 42.87
CA GLU A 352 2.26 2.52 43.61
C GLU A 352 3.40 3.02 44.51
N LYS A 353 4.30 3.84 43.95
CA LYS A 353 5.50 4.35 44.63
C LYS A 353 5.24 5.62 45.46
N SER A 354 4.00 6.12 45.49
CA SER A 354 3.62 7.37 46.17
C SER A 354 4.47 8.59 45.76
N ILE A 355 4.72 8.75 44.46
CA ILE A 355 5.55 9.83 43.92
C ILE A 355 4.71 11.10 43.71
N GLY A 356 5.19 12.22 44.25
CA GLY A 356 4.53 13.52 44.12
C GLY A 356 3.27 13.62 44.99
N VAL A 357 2.27 14.35 44.51
CA VAL A 357 1.03 14.64 45.28
C VAL A 357 -0.17 13.80 44.86
N ILE A 358 -0.02 12.85 43.94
CA ILE A 358 -1.18 12.18 43.30
C ILE A 358 -2.07 11.43 44.31
N ARG A 359 -1.48 10.83 45.36
CA ARG A 359 -2.23 10.09 46.40
C ARG A 359 -2.88 10.97 47.46
N SER A 360 -2.44 12.21 47.61
CA SER A 360 -3.03 13.17 48.56
C SER A 360 -4.12 14.04 47.94
N ARG A 361 -4.40 13.85 46.65
CA ARG A 361 -5.44 14.56 45.89
C ARG A 361 -6.64 13.66 45.62
N LYS A 362 -7.73 14.24 45.15
CA LYS A 362 -9.01 13.54 44.88
C LYS A 362 -9.05 12.99 43.45
N SER A 363 -10.20 12.43 43.04
CA SER A 363 -10.44 11.86 41.72
C SER A 363 -10.25 12.85 40.57
N ASP A 364 -10.49 14.14 40.79
CA ASP A 364 -10.28 15.21 39.80
C ASP A 364 -8.81 15.36 39.40
N TYR A 365 -7.89 15.27 40.36
CA TYR A 365 -6.47 15.31 40.07
C TYR A 365 -5.99 14.06 39.32
N LEU A 366 -6.56 12.89 39.62
CA LEU A 366 -6.32 11.68 38.83
C LEU A 366 -6.83 11.85 37.39
N ALA A 367 -8.02 12.40 37.21
CA ALA A 367 -8.57 12.68 35.88
C ALA A 367 -7.71 13.68 35.10
N TYR A 368 -7.20 14.73 35.76
CA TYR A 368 -6.18 15.61 35.19
C TYR A 368 -4.95 14.82 34.76
N ALA A 369 -4.38 13.97 35.62
CA ALA A 369 -3.17 13.22 35.31
C ALA A 369 -3.35 12.27 34.11
N LEU A 370 -4.52 11.63 33.99
CA LEU A 370 -4.87 10.80 32.83
C LEU A 370 -4.98 11.64 31.55
N ALA A 371 -5.65 12.80 31.63
CA ALA A 371 -5.75 13.71 30.48
C ALA A 371 -4.37 14.25 30.05
N ASP A 372 -3.52 14.63 30.99
CA ASP A 372 -2.15 15.10 30.77
C ASP A 372 -1.31 14.04 30.06
N ALA A 373 -1.36 12.79 30.52
CA ALA A 373 -0.67 11.67 29.88
C ALA A 373 -1.13 11.42 28.43
N ILE A 374 -2.43 11.61 28.14
CA ILE A 374 -2.96 11.51 26.76
C ILE A 374 -2.39 12.64 25.89
N ILE A 375 -2.33 13.87 26.39
CA ILE A 375 -1.73 15.00 25.66
C ILE A 375 -0.24 14.77 25.43
N ASP A 376 0.48 14.28 26.44
CA ASP A 376 1.91 14.01 26.36
C ASP A 376 2.24 12.98 25.26
N HIS A 377 1.38 11.98 25.05
CA HIS A 377 1.54 11.01 23.97
C HIS A 377 1.49 11.63 22.57
N PHE A 378 0.86 12.80 22.39
CA PHE A 378 0.96 13.50 21.10
C PHE A 378 2.40 13.93 20.80
N TYR A 379 3.20 14.32 21.79
CA TYR A 379 4.60 14.68 21.55
C TYR A 379 5.41 13.49 21.04
N VAL A 380 5.19 12.29 21.61
CA VAL A 380 5.86 11.06 21.18
C VAL A 380 5.58 10.78 19.70
N VAL A 381 4.32 10.93 19.28
CA VAL A 381 3.91 10.73 17.88
C VAL A 381 4.46 11.83 16.98
N LEU A 382 4.41 13.09 17.42
CA LEU A 382 4.92 14.22 16.64
C LEU A 382 6.44 14.18 16.45
N GLU A 383 7.20 13.70 17.43
CA GLU A 383 8.64 13.49 17.30
C GLU A 383 8.94 12.45 16.20
N SER A 384 8.24 11.32 16.21
CA SER A 384 8.38 10.28 15.18
C SER A 384 8.04 10.79 13.78
N ILE A 385 6.97 11.58 13.66
CA ILE A 385 6.56 12.22 12.41
C ILE A 385 7.58 13.28 11.98
N GLY A 386 8.12 14.06 12.91
CA GLY A 386 9.16 15.05 12.65
C GLY A 386 10.41 14.41 12.03
N ILE A 387 10.93 13.34 12.65
CA ILE A 387 12.06 12.57 12.10
C ILE A 387 11.74 12.02 10.71
N THR A 388 10.53 11.49 10.51
CA THR A 388 10.11 10.96 9.21
C THR A 388 10.02 12.07 8.15
N THR A 389 9.58 13.27 8.55
CA THR A 389 9.50 14.45 7.71
C THR A 389 10.90 14.91 7.29
N GLU A 390 11.83 15.07 8.23
CA GLU A 390 13.23 15.43 7.95
C GLU A 390 13.89 14.46 6.97
N ASN A 391 13.73 13.14 7.17
CA ASN A 391 14.28 12.12 6.27
C ASN A 391 13.71 12.22 4.85
N LEU A 392 12.41 12.53 4.72
CA LEU A 392 11.79 12.73 3.41
C LEU A 392 12.27 14.02 2.74
N GLU A 393 12.54 15.08 3.51
CA GLU A 393 13.10 16.32 2.98
C GLU A 393 14.47 16.08 2.32
N GLU A 394 15.34 15.31 2.99
CA GLU A 394 16.64 14.91 2.43
C GLU A 394 16.47 14.07 1.16
N GLU A 395 15.56 13.08 1.15
CA GLU A 395 15.28 12.24 -0.02
C GLU A 395 14.81 13.07 -1.24
N LEU A 396 14.02 14.14 -1.00
CA LEU A 396 13.51 15.03 -2.04
C LEU A 396 14.61 15.84 -2.73
N MET A 397 15.65 16.22 -1.99
CA MET A 397 16.79 16.98 -2.52
C MET A 397 17.72 16.10 -3.36
N ASP A 398 17.84 14.82 -3.01
CA ASP A 398 18.76 13.89 -3.67
C ASP A 398 18.15 13.20 -4.89
N ASN A 399 17.19 12.30 -4.68
CA ASN A 399 16.64 11.43 -5.74
C ASN A 399 15.20 11.01 -5.41
N PRO A 400 14.21 11.89 -5.63
CA PRO A 400 12.83 11.58 -5.32
C PRO A 400 12.31 10.40 -6.17
N THR A 401 11.50 9.56 -5.55
CA THR A 401 10.86 8.39 -6.17
C THR A 401 9.32 8.48 -6.08
N PRO A 402 8.56 7.65 -6.82
CA PRO A 402 7.11 7.58 -6.63
C PRO A 402 6.70 7.16 -5.20
N ARG A 403 7.58 6.48 -4.46
CA ARG A 403 7.33 6.12 -3.05
C ARG A 403 7.42 7.34 -2.13
N THR A 404 8.35 8.26 -2.39
CA THR A 404 8.49 9.53 -1.67
C THR A 404 7.17 10.31 -1.72
N LEU A 405 6.54 10.40 -2.90
CA LEU A 405 5.24 11.05 -3.06
C LEU A 405 4.13 10.37 -2.24
N GLN A 406 4.12 9.03 -2.21
CA GLN A 406 3.15 8.28 -1.38
C GLN A 406 3.37 8.54 0.11
N ALA A 407 4.62 8.58 0.56
CA ALA A 407 4.97 8.89 1.95
C ALA A 407 4.53 10.31 2.35
N ILE A 408 4.77 11.32 1.50
CA ILE A 408 4.30 12.70 1.71
C ILE A 408 2.77 12.73 1.84
N HIS A 409 2.05 12.01 0.98
CA HIS A 409 0.59 11.93 1.08
C HIS A 409 0.11 11.21 2.35
N MET A 410 0.83 10.19 2.81
CA MET A 410 0.52 9.52 4.08
C MET A 410 0.69 10.46 5.26
N LEU A 411 1.85 11.13 5.38
CA LEU A 411 2.10 12.12 6.43
C LEU A 411 1.05 13.24 6.41
N LYS A 412 0.68 13.74 5.22
CA LYS A 412 -0.38 14.74 5.08
C LYS A 412 -1.72 14.25 5.64
N ARG A 413 -2.08 12.98 5.43
CA ARG A 413 -3.32 12.39 5.97
C ARG A 413 -3.23 12.25 7.49
N GLU A 414 -2.09 11.82 8.02
CA GLU A 414 -1.86 11.69 9.46
C GLU A 414 -1.93 13.05 10.16
N MET A 415 -1.34 14.11 9.58
CA MET A 415 -1.48 15.49 10.10
C MET A 415 -2.92 15.96 10.13
N VAL A 416 -3.71 15.66 9.10
CA VAL A 416 -5.14 16.01 9.10
C VAL A 416 -5.90 15.24 10.19
N ALA A 417 -5.55 13.98 10.44
CA ALA A 417 -6.16 13.19 11.50
C ALA A 417 -5.83 13.75 12.90
N LEU A 418 -4.55 14.01 13.19
CA LEU A 418 -4.10 14.63 14.44
C LEU A 418 -4.74 16.02 14.65
N ARG A 419 -4.79 16.85 13.60
CA ARG A 419 -5.46 18.16 13.66
C ARG A 419 -6.93 18.01 14.05
N LYS A 420 -7.64 17.05 13.45
CA LYS A 420 -9.06 16.82 13.71
C LYS A 420 -9.33 16.29 15.13
N SER A 421 -8.38 15.64 15.79
CA SER A 421 -8.51 15.20 17.18
C SER A 421 -8.11 16.28 18.19
N ILE A 422 -6.98 16.97 17.99
CA ILE A 422 -6.45 17.88 19.00
C ILE A 422 -7.27 19.18 19.14
N TRP A 423 -7.87 19.70 18.06
CA TRP A 423 -8.68 20.92 18.11
C TRP A 423 -9.89 20.78 19.06
N PRO A 424 -10.73 19.73 18.92
CA PRO A 424 -11.78 19.46 19.89
C PRO A 424 -11.24 19.19 21.31
N MET A 425 -10.09 18.53 21.44
CA MET A 425 -9.49 18.29 22.76
C MET A 425 -9.14 19.59 23.49
N ARG A 426 -8.67 20.63 22.79
CA ARG A 426 -8.47 21.96 23.39
C ARG A 426 -9.75 22.49 24.03
N GLU A 427 -10.87 22.37 23.33
CA GLU A 427 -12.17 22.83 23.84
C GLU A 427 -12.66 21.95 25.02
N VAL A 428 -12.34 20.66 25.01
CA VAL A 428 -12.59 19.75 26.14
C VAL A 428 -11.78 20.16 27.37
N ILE A 429 -10.49 20.45 27.22
CA ILE A 429 -9.63 20.85 28.34
C ILE A 429 -10.00 22.26 28.85
N ASP A 430 -10.35 23.20 27.96
CA ASP A 430 -10.87 24.51 28.35
C ASP A 430 -12.21 24.38 29.10
N GLY A 431 -13.10 23.52 28.60
CA GLY A 431 -14.34 23.17 29.28
C GLY A 431 -14.08 22.56 30.66
N PHE A 432 -13.09 21.68 30.77
CA PHE A 432 -12.71 21.05 32.03
C PHE A 432 -12.16 22.08 33.04
N GLU A 433 -11.35 23.05 32.60
CA GLU A 433 -10.80 24.11 33.47
C GLU A 433 -11.85 25.13 33.95
N ARG A 434 -12.78 25.51 33.07
CA ARG A 434 -13.77 26.56 33.34
C ARG A 434 -15.01 26.08 34.06
N MET A 435 -15.30 24.78 34.00
CA MET A 435 -16.54 24.22 34.52
C MET A 435 -16.68 24.46 36.03
N ASP A 436 -17.85 24.95 36.42
CA ASP A 436 -18.22 25.12 37.83
C ASP A 436 -18.93 23.85 38.32
N SER A 437 -18.12 22.84 38.64
CA SER A 437 -18.60 21.56 39.18
C SER A 437 -17.99 21.32 40.56
N GLN A 438 -18.79 20.79 41.49
CA GLN A 438 -18.34 20.42 42.84
C GLN A 438 -17.32 19.27 42.82
N LEU A 439 -17.19 18.59 41.68
CA LEU A 439 -16.23 17.51 41.48
C LEU A 439 -14.81 18.02 41.26
N ILE A 440 -14.64 19.29 40.84
CA ILE A 440 -13.33 19.87 40.50
C ILE A 440 -12.86 20.80 41.62
N ASP A 441 -11.72 20.49 42.21
CA ASP A 441 -11.09 21.33 43.23
C ASP A 441 -10.38 22.54 42.56
N GLU A 442 -10.47 23.72 43.18
CA GLU A 442 -9.75 24.94 42.75
C GLU A 442 -8.25 24.69 42.56
N SER A 443 -7.65 23.84 43.40
CA SER A 443 -6.24 23.51 43.30
C SER A 443 -5.88 22.71 42.04
N THR A 444 -6.83 21.95 41.47
CA THR A 444 -6.66 21.16 40.24
C THR A 444 -6.75 22.04 38.99
N ARG A 445 -7.48 23.17 39.04
CA ARG A 445 -7.62 24.10 37.88
C ARG A 445 -6.28 24.63 37.37
N LYS A 446 -5.30 24.87 38.25
CA LYS A 446 -3.95 25.30 37.85
C LYS A 446 -3.26 24.25 36.97
N TYR A 447 -3.45 22.98 37.28
CA TYR A 447 -2.88 21.86 36.52
C TYR A 447 -3.60 21.67 35.19
N LEU A 448 -4.95 21.79 35.16
CA LEU A 448 -5.72 21.77 33.91
C LEU A 448 -5.32 22.90 32.95
N ARG A 449 -5.00 24.09 33.48
CA ARG A 449 -4.46 25.19 32.67
C ARG A 449 -3.10 24.86 32.05
N ASP A 450 -2.29 24.03 32.69
CA ASP A 450 -1.03 23.56 32.12
C ASP A 450 -1.28 22.60 30.94
N VAL A 451 -2.20 21.64 31.11
CA VAL A 451 -2.66 20.75 30.01
C VAL A 451 -3.21 21.55 28.84
N TYR A 452 -3.95 22.63 29.11
CA TYR A 452 -4.44 23.51 28.06
C TYR A 452 -3.28 24.13 27.26
N ASN A 453 -2.24 24.63 27.95
CA ASN A 453 -1.06 25.20 27.29
C ASN A 453 -0.32 24.12 26.47
N HIS A 454 -0.15 22.91 27.02
CA HIS A 454 0.45 21.80 26.28
C HIS A 454 -0.37 21.43 25.04
N THR A 455 -1.70 21.46 25.13
CA THR A 455 -2.58 21.21 23.98
C THR A 455 -2.38 22.26 22.88
N VAL A 456 -2.27 23.54 23.25
CA VAL A 456 -1.97 24.62 22.29
C VAL A 456 -0.60 24.43 21.64
N GLN A 457 0.41 24.04 22.41
CA GLN A 457 1.74 23.77 21.87
C GLN A 457 1.74 22.58 20.89
N VAL A 458 1.01 21.50 21.20
CA VAL A 458 0.80 20.36 20.29
C VAL A 458 0.11 20.82 19.00
N MET A 459 -0.89 21.70 19.10
CA MET A 459 -1.58 22.27 17.93
C MET A 459 -0.61 23.07 17.03
N ASP A 460 0.22 23.93 17.62
CA ASP A 460 1.19 24.73 16.88
C ASP A 460 2.23 23.85 16.18
N ASN A 461 2.71 22.79 16.85
CA ASN A 461 3.62 21.80 16.26
C ASN A 461 2.99 21.07 15.06
N ILE A 462 1.71 20.68 15.16
CA ILE A 462 0.97 20.05 14.07
C ILE A 462 0.87 20.99 12.87
N GLU A 463 0.58 22.28 13.07
CA GLU A 463 0.52 23.24 11.97
C GLU A 463 1.89 23.46 11.32
N GLY A 464 2.95 23.57 12.13
CA GLY A 464 4.32 23.69 11.63
C GLY A 464 4.73 22.51 10.74
N LEU A 465 4.50 21.28 11.20
CA LEU A 465 4.78 20.07 10.41
C LEU A 465 3.90 19.99 9.16
N ARG A 466 2.62 20.33 9.27
CA ARG A 466 1.71 20.32 8.12
C ARG A 466 2.13 21.31 7.04
N ASP A 467 2.58 22.49 7.41
CA ASP A 467 3.03 23.51 6.47
C ASP A 467 4.35 23.09 5.81
N MET A 468 5.27 22.47 6.55
CA MET A 468 6.49 21.86 5.99
C MET A 468 6.17 20.75 4.98
N ILE A 469 5.30 19.79 5.35
CA ILE A 469 4.81 18.72 4.46
C ILE A 469 4.07 19.32 3.25
N GLY A 470 3.40 20.46 3.41
CA GLY A 470 2.79 21.21 2.32
C GLY A 470 3.82 21.64 1.27
N GLY A 471 4.92 22.24 1.71
CA GLY A 471 6.01 22.68 0.84
C GLY A 471 6.77 21.53 0.16
N MET A 472 6.81 20.35 0.77
CA MET A 472 7.48 19.16 0.20
C MET A 472 6.90 18.73 -1.14
N LEU A 473 5.60 18.91 -1.39
CA LEU A 473 5.00 18.55 -2.67
C LEU A 473 5.53 19.45 -3.80
N ASP A 474 5.69 20.75 -3.52
CA ASP A 474 6.24 21.70 -4.48
C ASP A 474 7.74 21.45 -4.72
N THR A 475 8.49 21.10 -3.68
CA THR A 475 9.89 20.66 -3.77
C THR A 475 10.01 19.38 -4.61
N TYR A 476 9.13 18.39 -4.41
CA TYR A 476 9.08 17.17 -5.21
C TYR A 476 8.90 17.47 -6.70
N LEU A 477 7.89 18.28 -7.05
CA LEU A 477 7.63 18.66 -8.44
C LEU A 477 8.82 19.40 -9.07
N SER A 478 9.44 20.30 -8.30
CA SER A 478 10.62 21.04 -8.72
C SER A 478 11.82 20.12 -8.97
N SER A 479 12.07 19.17 -8.06
CA SER A 479 13.17 18.20 -8.16
C SER A 479 12.99 17.24 -9.35
N VAL A 480 11.78 16.72 -9.55
CA VAL A 480 11.44 15.88 -10.73
C VAL A 480 11.61 16.66 -12.04
N SER A 481 11.15 17.92 -12.08
CA SER A 481 11.32 18.80 -13.25
C SER A 481 12.80 19.08 -13.54
N ASN A 482 13.60 19.35 -12.52
CA ASN A 482 15.05 19.52 -12.65
C ASN A 482 15.71 18.26 -13.20
N LYS A 483 15.32 17.07 -12.74
CA LYS A 483 15.83 15.81 -13.25
C LYS A 483 15.45 15.58 -14.71
N MET A 484 14.20 15.86 -15.06
CA MET A 484 13.74 15.81 -16.44
C MET A 484 14.55 16.75 -17.33
N ASN A 485 14.81 17.98 -16.86
CA ASN A 485 15.64 18.95 -17.58
C ASN A 485 17.09 18.46 -17.76
N GLU A 486 17.68 17.80 -16.76
CA GLU A 486 19.02 17.21 -16.85
C GLU A 486 19.08 16.07 -17.87
N VAL A 487 18.08 15.17 -17.86
CA VAL A 487 17.95 14.08 -18.83
C VAL A 487 17.75 14.64 -20.25
N MET A 488 16.90 15.64 -20.42
CA MET A 488 16.64 16.30 -21.70
C MET A 488 17.90 16.99 -22.24
N LYS A 489 18.68 17.67 -21.39
CA LYS A 489 19.99 18.23 -21.78
C LYS A 489 20.93 17.15 -22.28
N THR A 490 21.07 16.06 -21.52
CA THR A 490 21.96 14.94 -21.88
C THR A 490 21.56 14.31 -23.23
N LEU A 491 20.27 14.04 -23.42
CA LEU A 491 19.75 13.51 -24.69
C LEU A 491 19.99 14.49 -25.85
N THR A 492 19.80 15.79 -25.62
CA THR A 492 20.00 16.83 -26.63
C THR A 492 21.47 16.97 -27.03
N VAL A 493 22.41 16.90 -26.07
CA VAL A 493 23.85 16.91 -26.35
C VAL A 493 24.23 15.72 -27.22
N ILE A 494 23.80 14.51 -26.85
CA ILE A 494 24.05 13.29 -27.63
C ILE A 494 23.46 13.42 -29.04
N ALA A 495 22.17 13.77 -29.15
CA ALA A 495 21.50 13.90 -30.44
C ALA A 495 22.15 14.96 -31.35
N SER A 496 22.50 16.13 -30.81
CA SER A 496 23.13 17.21 -31.57
C SER A 496 24.51 16.85 -32.11
N ILE A 497 25.23 15.95 -31.43
CA ILE A 497 26.51 15.41 -31.90
C ILE A 497 26.28 14.37 -33.00
N PHE A 498 25.37 13.42 -32.79
CA PHE A 498 25.17 12.31 -33.73
C PHE A 498 24.43 12.72 -35.02
N ILE A 499 23.42 13.59 -34.97
CA ILE A 499 22.60 13.95 -36.13
C ILE A 499 23.46 14.43 -37.33
N PRO A 500 24.38 15.40 -37.18
CA PRO A 500 25.24 15.84 -38.29
C PRO A 500 26.21 14.77 -38.78
N ILE A 501 26.78 13.97 -37.87
CA ILE A 501 27.72 12.89 -38.22
C ILE A 501 27.01 11.81 -39.03
N THR A 502 25.83 11.36 -38.56
CA THR A 502 25.00 10.37 -39.24
C THR A 502 24.52 10.90 -40.58
N PHE A 503 24.21 12.19 -40.69
CA PHE A 503 23.86 12.81 -41.97
C PHE A 503 25.02 12.77 -42.97
N ILE A 504 26.24 13.15 -42.56
CA ILE A 504 27.43 13.07 -43.42
C ILE A 504 27.72 11.62 -43.81
N ALA A 505 27.71 10.69 -42.85
CA ALA A 505 27.90 9.27 -43.11
C ALA A 505 26.82 8.71 -44.06
N GLY A 506 25.58 9.18 -43.93
CA GLY A 506 24.46 8.84 -44.80
C GLY A 506 24.68 9.30 -46.24
N ILE A 507 25.15 10.53 -46.46
CA ILE A 507 25.49 11.04 -47.80
C ILE A 507 26.57 10.18 -48.45
N TYR A 508 27.68 9.94 -47.74
CA TYR A 508 28.78 9.12 -48.28
C TYR A 508 28.45 7.62 -48.37
N GLY A 509 27.39 7.16 -47.70
CA GLY A 509 26.86 5.80 -47.79
C GLY A 509 25.86 5.58 -48.93
N THR A 510 25.57 6.60 -49.74
CA THR A 510 24.67 6.47 -50.90
C THR A 510 25.38 5.85 -52.11
N ASN A 511 24.65 5.09 -52.91
CA ASN A 511 25.17 4.44 -54.14
C ASN A 511 25.15 5.38 -55.36
N PHE A 512 25.43 6.68 -55.21
CA PHE A 512 25.47 7.61 -56.33
C PHE A 512 26.81 7.57 -57.07
N THR A 513 26.75 7.55 -58.41
CA THR A 513 27.95 7.50 -59.27
C THR A 513 28.69 8.85 -59.39
N TYR A 514 27.98 9.97 -59.16
CA TYR A 514 28.50 11.33 -59.37
C TYR A 514 28.59 12.10 -58.05
N ILE A 515 29.49 11.69 -57.16
CA ILE A 515 29.91 12.47 -55.98
C ILE A 515 31.38 12.87 -56.23
N PRO A 516 31.67 14.16 -56.52
CA PRO A 516 32.99 14.63 -56.93
C PRO A 516 34.13 14.23 -55.97
N GLU A 517 33.82 14.18 -54.68
CA GLU A 517 34.77 13.95 -53.60
C GLU A 517 35.20 12.48 -53.48
N LEU A 518 34.38 11.52 -53.92
CA LEU A 518 34.62 10.08 -53.75
C LEU A 518 35.75 9.51 -54.62
N GLN A 519 36.10 10.20 -55.71
CA GLN A 519 37.17 9.78 -56.64
C GLN A 519 38.58 10.13 -56.14
N TRP A 520 38.69 10.90 -55.06
CA TRP A 520 39.98 11.31 -54.50
C TRP A 520 40.48 10.34 -53.42
N GLU A 521 41.73 9.89 -53.53
CA GLU A 521 42.33 8.85 -52.65
C GLU A 521 42.35 9.24 -51.15
N GLY A 522 42.32 10.54 -50.82
CA GLY A 522 42.31 11.06 -49.45
C GLY A 522 40.92 11.36 -48.87
N SER A 523 39.86 11.18 -49.65
CA SER A 523 38.50 11.63 -49.31
C SER A 523 37.94 11.05 -48.01
N TYR A 524 38.20 9.77 -47.76
CA TYR A 524 37.81 9.09 -46.51
C TYR A 524 38.43 9.74 -45.27
N PHE A 525 39.73 10.07 -45.30
CA PHE A 525 40.42 10.69 -44.18
C PHE A 525 39.98 12.14 -43.94
N VAL A 526 39.71 12.89 -45.00
CA VAL A 526 39.17 14.25 -44.89
C VAL A 526 37.76 14.24 -44.31
N MET A 527 36.90 13.31 -44.74
CA MET A 527 35.56 13.13 -44.15
C MET A 527 35.65 12.86 -42.64
N LEU A 528 36.49 11.92 -42.21
CA LEU A 528 36.71 11.64 -40.79
C LEU A 528 37.24 12.87 -40.04
N GLY A 529 38.17 13.62 -40.63
CA GLY A 529 38.69 14.86 -40.07
C GLY A 529 37.59 15.90 -39.84
N VAL A 530 36.71 16.10 -40.83
CA VAL A 530 35.56 17.01 -40.73
C VAL A 530 34.59 16.56 -39.63
N MET A 531 34.26 15.26 -39.55
CA MET A 531 33.42 14.73 -38.48
C MET A 531 34.01 14.99 -37.09
N VAL A 532 35.31 14.73 -36.91
CA VAL A 532 36.02 15.00 -35.64
C VAL A 532 36.00 16.49 -35.28
N ILE A 533 36.21 17.37 -36.27
CA ILE A 533 36.15 18.83 -36.07
C ILE A 533 34.74 19.26 -35.62
N ILE A 534 33.69 18.72 -36.23
CA ILE A 534 32.29 19.02 -35.86
C ILE A 534 32.02 18.59 -34.41
N VAL A 535 32.44 17.38 -34.03
CA VAL A 535 32.30 16.89 -32.65
C VAL A 535 33.03 17.80 -31.67
N ALA A 536 34.29 18.14 -31.96
CA ALA A 536 35.09 19.00 -31.11
C ALA A 536 34.47 20.39 -30.96
N ALA A 537 34.01 21.00 -32.06
CA ALA A 537 33.33 22.29 -32.07
C ALA A 537 32.05 22.28 -31.21
N MET A 538 31.22 21.24 -31.38
CA MET A 538 30.00 21.06 -30.58
C MET A 538 30.31 20.88 -29.09
N MET A 539 31.32 20.05 -28.75
CA MET A 539 31.73 19.83 -27.36
C MET A 539 32.24 21.11 -26.69
N ILE A 540 33.06 21.91 -27.39
CA ILE A 540 33.53 23.21 -26.90
C ILE A 540 32.35 24.16 -26.68
N TRP A 541 31.39 24.18 -27.61
CA TRP A 541 30.20 25.01 -27.50
C TRP A 541 29.33 24.60 -26.30
N PHE A 542 29.05 23.31 -26.11
CA PHE A 542 28.28 22.82 -24.96
C PHE A 542 28.95 23.09 -23.61
N LYS A 543 30.29 22.93 -23.54
CA LYS A 543 31.08 23.26 -22.35
C LYS A 543 30.99 24.75 -22.00
N SER A 544 31.03 25.64 -23.01
CA SER A 544 30.88 27.08 -22.80
C SER A 544 29.50 27.47 -22.22
N ARG A 545 28.48 26.65 -22.48
CA ARG A 545 27.10 26.84 -21.99
C ARG A 545 26.82 26.17 -20.64
N LYS A 546 27.79 25.48 -20.04
CA LYS A 546 27.62 24.67 -18.81
C LYS A 546 26.56 23.56 -18.95
N TRP A 547 26.43 23.01 -20.16
CA TRP A 547 25.56 21.84 -20.40
C TRP A 547 26.31 20.52 -20.19
N VAL A 548 27.64 20.59 -20.18
CA VAL A 548 28.60 19.50 -19.97
C VAL A 548 29.72 19.99 -19.07
#